data_AF-A0A8H6TS79-F1
#
_entry.id   AF-A0A8H6TS79-F1
#
_cell.length_a   1.000
_cell.length_b   1.000
_cell.length_c   1.000
_cell.angle_alpha   90.00
_cell.angle_beta   90.00
_cell.angle_gamma   90.00
#
_symmetry.space_group_name_H-M   'P 1'
#
loop_
_entity.id
_entity.type
_entity.pdbx_description
1 polymer ?
#
loop_
_entity_poly.entity_id
_entity_poly.type
_entity_poly.pdbx_seq_one_letter_code
_entity_poly.pdbx_strand_id
1 'polypeptide(L)'
;MNATEDLFVPSKFLERTVLDHALRTLRENCEIPLGIDASLAEIRRDVARYDAEILRLKTQLDRRQAQRSSLELLETRMGGLLARARPLPAELLVEIFLHHRDNSLLRTAGQRLCLTQLKTLAMVCYHWRQVVLNTPALWTDVNIDGRIWRDPARLVDATRALEDVLQRSANTSISIRVNYPNRDLFVRAWRLIVATAHRWRSAKFVHCGECTAPLDLFSDISRMETLEIVLNSHGPSADSWLEAVRRISCAPRLCDLALTGHFDVAHLPLEQLRRVSLGDLSTTSLPIIFAILPRLVAPLKLTLVPSWGPPPLPLSSIASRLPSLTLGLDSQSGDASYTVFQAFLAGATFSCLHTLAFVCGKYGDPPLLPWPHDAFLRFSERSGFATTLLALNLGQVFLPDATFGEILAALPALQTLEVSDSRTANAPTLFGDALLQRLRDQPDTLVPRLATLKYTTQLRFSEGLFFTFVSWRVHSQKLRALHLEWFRVHNTYLPETPMEALLGLRFPAPSFKFALEMLKREAAPGFELKIWRRMGRRSHWVAYNED
;
A
#
# COMPACT_ATOMS: atom_id res chain seq x y z
N MET A 1 73.04 20.79 -5.60
CA MET A 1 73.35 19.49 -4.98
C MET A 1 72.52 18.45 -5.72
N ASN A 2 72.99 17.53 -6.54
CA ASN A 2 74.30 17.05 -7.01
C ASN A 2 74.10 16.76 -8.53
N ALA A 3 74.92 17.28 -9.44
CA ALA A 3 76.23 16.75 -9.85
C ALA A 3 76.18 15.30 -10.36
N THR A 4 76.09 15.15 -11.68
CA THR A 4 76.94 14.27 -12.53
C THR A 4 76.72 14.67 -13.98
N GLU A 5 77.64 15.49 -14.48
CA GLU A 5 78.00 15.58 -15.89
C GLU A 5 78.66 14.25 -16.27
N ASP A 6 78.30 13.68 -17.43
CA ASP A 6 79.26 12.85 -18.16
C ASP A 6 79.05 12.94 -19.67
N LEU A 7 80.20 13.11 -20.31
CA LEU A 7 80.44 13.35 -21.72
C LEU A 7 79.83 12.29 -22.64
N PHE A 8 79.09 12.72 -23.66
CA PHE A 8 78.85 11.92 -24.86
C PHE A 8 79.36 12.67 -26.10
N VAL A 9 80.51 12.22 -26.59
CA VAL A 9 81.21 12.71 -27.77
C VAL A 9 80.49 12.23 -29.04
N PRO A 10 80.38 13.02 -30.13
CA PRO A 10 79.69 12.59 -31.34
C PRO A 10 80.54 11.61 -32.17
N SER A 11 80.21 10.31 -32.09
CA SER A 11 80.79 9.20 -32.87
C SER A 11 80.53 9.24 -34.40
N LYS A 12 80.06 10.35 -34.95
CA LYS A 12 79.63 10.42 -36.37
C LYS A 12 80.71 10.88 -37.37
N PHE A 13 81.88 11.30 -36.90
CA PHE A 13 82.94 11.82 -37.79
C PHE A 13 84.07 10.84 -38.13
N LEU A 14 84.22 9.72 -37.41
CA LEU A 14 85.26 8.72 -37.71
C LEU A 14 84.83 7.60 -38.68
N GLU A 15 83.52 7.36 -38.86
CA GLU A 15 83.06 6.24 -39.71
C GLU A 15 83.15 6.54 -41.21
N ARG A 16 82.96 7.79 -41.66
CA ARG A 16 82.96 8.11 -43.10
C ARG A 16 84.34 8.03 -43.75
N THR A 17 85.38 8.51 -43.07
CA THR A 17 86.74 8.55 -43.62
C THR A 17 87.40 7.17 -43.70
N VAL A 18 87.10 6.27 -42.76
CA VAL A 18 87.61 4.90 -42.80
C VAL A 18 86.85 4.07 -43.83
N LEU A 19 85.53 4.28 -43.96
CA LEU A 19 84.71 3.59 -44.97
C LEU A 19 85.06 4.03 -46.40
N ASP A 20 85.31 5.32 -46.63
CA ASP A 20 85.68 5.85 -47.95
C ASP A 20 87.09 5.40 -48.39
N HIS A 21 88.03 5.21 -47.45
CA HIS A 21 89.34 4.67 -47.77
C HIS A 21 89.27 3.17 -48.10
N ALA A 22 88.54 2.38 -47.31
CA ALA A 22 88.35 0.94 -47.56
C ALA A 22 87.61 0.65 -48.88
N LEU A 23 86.60 1.47 -49.23
CA LEU A 23 85.86 1.34 -50.49
C LEU A 23 86.69 1.71 -51.72
N ARG A 24 87.67 2.63 -51.62
CA ARG A 24 88.62 2.92 -52.71
C ARG A 24 89.57 1.75 -52.95
N THR A 25 90.13 1.17 -51.90
CA THR A 25 91.09 0.06 -52.01
C THR A 25 90.44 -1.22 -52.57
N LEU A 26 89.15 -1.44 -52.30
CA LEU A 26 88.37 -2.55 -52.88
C LEU A 26 87.97 -2.32 -54.35
N ARG A 27 87.88 -1.06 -54.81
CA ARG A 27 87.51 -0.73 -56.20
C ARG A 27 88.66 -0.90 -57.19
N GLU A 28 89.91 -0.74 -56.73
CA GLU A 28 91.10 -0.75 -57.59
C GLU A 28 91.70 -2.16 -57.78
N ASN A 29 91.30 -3.16 -56.98
CA ASN A 29 91.97 -4.49 -56.95
C ASN A 29 91.05 -5.71 -57.09
N CYS A 30 89.77 -5.56 -57.46
CA CYS A 30 88.88 -6.71 -57.65
C CYS A 30 88.29 -6.75 -59.06
N GLU A 31 88.75 -7.71 -59.86
CA GLU A 31 87.90 -8.34 -60.87
C GLU A 31 86.68 -8.90 -60.14
N ILE A 32 85.52 -8.28 -60.36
CA ILE A 32 84.27 -8.59 -59.65
C ILE A 32 83.87 -10.04 -59.98
N PRO A 33 83.87 -10.98 -59.02
CA PRO A 33 83.29 -12.29 -59.25
C PRO A 33 81.77 -12.13 -59.37
N LEU A 34 81.18 -12.76 -60.39
CA LEU A 34 79.77 -12.75 -60.79
C LEU A 34 78.75 -13.29 -59.74
N GLY A 35 79.02 -13.18 -58.43
CA GLY A 35 78.15 -13.64 -57.34
C GLY A 35 77.85 -12.60 -56.23
N ILE A 36 78.50 -11.44 -56.22
CA ILE A 36 78.32 -10.40 -55.18
C ILE A 36 76.92 -9.79 -55.24
N ASP A 37 76.34 -9.65 -56.44
CA ASP A 37 75.00 -9.09 -56.61
C ASP A 37 73.91 -9.95 -55.97
N ALA A 38 74.09 -11.28 -55.95
CA ALA A 38 73.14 -12.21 -55.32
C ALA A 38 73.16 -12.07 -53.79
N SER A 39 74.35 -11.97 -53.19
CA SER A 39 74.51 -11.79 -51.74
C SER A 39 74.05 -10.40 -51.28
N LEU A 40 74.33 -9.35 -52.05
CA LEU A 40 73.79 -8.01 -51.78
C LEU A 40 72.26 -7.96 -51.91
N ALA A 41 71.67 -8.70 -52.85
CA ALA A 41 70.23 -8.80 -52.97
C ALA A 41 69.58 -9.56 -51.79
N GLU A 42 70.29 -10.52 -51.19
CA GLU A 42 69.85 -11.21 -49.98
C GLU A 42 69.91 -10.31 -48.74
N ILE A 43 71.03 -9.62 -48.52
CA ILE A 43 71.16 -8.65 -47.42
C ILE A 43 70.10 -7.54 -47.54
N ARG A 44 69.84 -7.03 -48.74
CA ARG A 44 68.78 -6.03 -48.97
C ARG A 44 67.39 -6.58 -48.63
N ARG A 45 67.11 -7.86 -48.95
CA ARG A 45 65.85 -8.51 -48.57
C ARG A 45 65.72 -8.64 -47.05
N ASP A 46 66.79 -9.00 -46.36
CA ASP A 46 66.79 -9.12 -44.90
C ASP A 46 66.65 -7.76 -44.22
N VAL A 47 67.33 -6.72 -44.70
CA VAL A 47 67.16 -5.35 -44.21
C VAL A 47 65.71 -4.89 -44.38
N ALA A 48 65.13 -5.08 -45.57
CA ALA A 48 63.73 -4.74 -45.82
C ALA A 48 62.77 -5.53 -44.91
N ARG A 49 63.07 -6.80 -44.62
CA ARG A 49 62.31 -7.64 -43.69
C ARG A 49 62.40 -7.11 -42.25
N TYR A 50 63.60 -6.75 -41.79
CA TYR A 50 63.79 -6.19 -40.46
C TYR A 50 63.13 -4.81 -40.32
N ASP A 51 63.21 -3.97 -41.34
CA ASP A 51 62.52 -2.67 -41.35
C ASP A 51 60.99 -2.83 -41.26
N ALA A 52 60.43 -3.82 -41.96
CA ALA A 52 59.01 -4.15 -41.86
C ALA A 52 58.62 -4.64 -40.45
N GLU A 53 59.45 -5.47 -39.82
CA GLU A 53 59.18 -5.94 -38.45
C GLU A 53 59.35 -4.82 -37.41
N ILE A 54 60.33 -3.93 -37.58
CA ILE A 54 60.50 -2.73 -36.74
C ILE A 54 59.26 -1.83 -36.85
N LEU A 55 58.75 -1.60 -38.06
CA LEU A 55 57.55 -0.79 -38.26
C LEU A 55 56.32 -1.45 -37.61
N ARG A 56 56.18 -2.76 -37.75
CA ARG A 56 55.11 -3.55 -37.11
C ARG A 56 55.18 -3.45 -35.59
N LEU A 57 56.35 -3.63 -34.99
CA LEU A 57 56.53 -3.55 -33.53
C LEU A 57 56.28 -2.14 -32.99
N LYS A 58 56.71 -1.09 -33.70
CA LYS A 58 56.39 0.31 -33.34
C LYS A 58 54.89 0.56 -33.36
N THR A 59 54.20 0.11 -34.40
CA THR A 59 52.73 0.22 -34.49
C THR A 59 52.04 -0.51 -33.33
N GLN A 60 52.55 -1.67 -32.92
CA GLN A 60 52.03 -2.39 -31.76
C GLN A 60 52.30 -1.64 -30.45
N LEU A 61 53.48 -1.04 -30.29
CA LEU A 61 53.83 -0.25 -29.11
C LEU A 61 52.92 0.97 -28.98
N ASP A 62 52.73 1.73 -30.06
CA ASP A 62 51.86 2.91 -30.08
C ASP A 62 50.41 2.53 -29.71
N ARG A 63 49.92 1.41 -30.26
CA ARG A 63 48.59 0.89 -29.91
C ARG A 63 48.48 0.54 -28.43
N ARG A 64 49.51 -0.09 -27.84
CA ARG A 64 49.51 -0.44 -26.41
C ARG A 64 49.63 0.80 -25.52
N GLN A 65 50.41 1.80 -25.93
CA GLN A 65 50.57 3.06 -25.21
C GLN A 65 49.28 3.89 -25.22
N ALA A 66 48.58 3.93 -26.36
CA ALA A 66 47.26 4.55 -26.47
C ALA A 66 46.22 3.84 -25.57
N GLN A 67 46.23 2.50 -25.55
CA GLN A 67 45.38 1.72 -24.64
C GLN A 67 45.66 2.02 -23.17
N ARG A 68 46.94 2.06 -22.78
CA ARG A 68 47.36 2.40 -21.42
C ARG A 68 46.88 3.80 -21.01
N SER A 69 47.11 4.80 -21.86
CA SER A 69 46.71 6.19 -21.60
C SER A 69 45.19 6.32 -21.44
N SER A 70 44.42 5.57 -22.23
CA SER A 70 42.96 5.53 -22.09
C SER A 70 42.51 4.90 -20.76
N LEU A 71 43.21 3.89 -20.28
CA LEU A 71 42.90 3.24 -18.99
C LEU A 71 43.28 4.15 -17.81
N GLU A 72 44.43 4.83 -17.86
CA GLU A 72 44.87 5.79 -16.83
C GLU A 72 43.89 6.99 -16.72
N LEU A 73 43.35 7.47 -17.85
CA LEU A 73 42.30 8.51 -17.85
C LEU A 73 41.00 8.02 -17.21
N LEU A 74 40.60 6.78 -17.49
CA LEU A 74 39.39 6.19 -16.93
C LEU A 74 39.54 5.94 -15.42
N GLU A 75 40.70 5.46 -14.99
CA GLU A 75 41.07 5.31 -13.57
C GLU A 75 41.00 6.66 -12.84
N THR A 76 41.56 7.72 -13.41
CA THR A 76 41.53 9.07 -12.81
C THR A 76 40.09 9.57 -12.67
N ARG A 77 39.25 9.39 -13.70
CA ARG A 77 37.84 9.79 -13.65
C ARG A 77 37.04 9.00 -12.63
N MET A 78 37.23 7.68 -12.57
CA MET A 78 36.57 6.83 -11.58
C MET A 78 37.07 7.12 -10.16
N GLY A 79 38.37 7.35 -9.98
CA GLY A 79 38.96 7.75 -8.70
C GLY A 79 38.37 9.06 -8.18
N GLY A 80 38.16 10.05 -9.05
CA GLY A 80 37.50 11.31 -8.67
C GLY A 80 36.02 11.16 -8.30
N LEU A 81 35.28 10.27 -8.98
CA LEU A 81 33.89 9.96 -8.64
C LEU A 81 33.79 9.21 -7.31
N LEU A 82 34.69 8.26 -7.05
CA LEU A 82 34.75 7.51 -5.80
C LEU A 82 35.20 8.39 -4.62
N ALA A 83 36.11 9.35 -4.85
CA ALA A 83 36.58 10.29 -3.83
C ALA A 83 35.51 11.31 -3.38
N ARG A 84 34.49 11.61 -4.22
CA ARG A 84 33.39 12.52 -3.88
C ARG A 84 32.18 11.84 -3.23
N ALA A 85 32.10 10.52 -3.25
CA ALA A 85 31.10 9.79 -2.49
C ALA A 85 31.51 9.77 -1.01
N ARG A 86 31.46 10.92 -0.33
CA ARG A 86 31.51 10.93 1.13
C ARG A 86 30.42 9.97 1.60
N PRO A 87 30.75 8.93 2.39
CA PRO A 87 29.75 8.00 2.88
C PRO A 87 28.69 8.82 3.60
N LEU A 88 27.43 8.63 3.20
CA LEU A 88 26.31 9.24 3.89
C LEU A 88 26.44 8.95 5.40
N PRO A 89 26.24 9.95 6.27
CA PRO A 89 26.14 9.75 7.70
C PRO A 89 25.17 8.60 8.01
N ALA A 90 25.49 7.82 9.05
CA ALA A 90 24.72 6.64 9.40
C ALA A 90 23.25 6.98 9.67
N GLU A 91 22.99 8.15 10.25
CA GLU A 91 21.66 8.66 10.59
C GLU A 91 20.79 8.83 9.34
N LEU A 92 21.35 9.42 8.27
CA LEU A 92 20.64 9.60 7.00
C LEU A 92 20.40 8.26 6.30
N LEU A 93 21.35 7.32 6.38
CA LEU A 93 21.14 5.97 5.87
C LEU A 93 20.03 5.25 6.63
N VAL A 94 19.98 5.38 7.95
CA VAL A 94 18.90 4.81 8.77
C VAL A 94 17.55 5.39 8.35
N GLU A 95 17.44 6.71 8.19
CA GLU A 95 16.21 7.38 7.73
C GLU A 95 15.79 6.89 6.34
N ILE A 96 16.73 6.80 5.39
CA ILE A 96 16.48 6.23 4.05
C ILE A 96 16.01 4.78 4.15
N PHE A 97 16.64 3.95 4.99
CA PHE A 97 16.29 2.53 5.13
C PHE A 97 14.91 2.34 5.80
N LEU A 98 14.56 3.19 6.78
CA LEU A 98 13.23 3.23 7.38
C LEU A 98 12.18 3.62 6.34
N HIS A 99 12.43 4.67 5.55
CA HIS A 99 11.53 5.04 4.46
C HIS A 99 11.43 3.96 3.39
N HIS A 100 12.52 3.30 3.02
CA HIS A 100 12.51 2.21 2.06
C HIS A 100 11.66 1.02 2.55
N ARG A 101 11.78 0.68 3.83
CA ARG A 101 10.95 -0.34 4.48
C ARG A 101 9.47 0.03 4.43
N ASP A 102 9.14 1.27 4.78
CA ASP A 102 7.75 1.73 4.92
C ASP A 102 7.07 1.97 3.55
N ASN A 103 7.83 2.44 2.54
CA ASN A 103 7.36 2.70 1.17
C ASN A 103 7.40 1.47 0.26
N SER A 104 7.75 0.28 0.74
CA SER A 104 7.70 -0.91 -0.07
C SER A 104 6.25 -1.32 -0.35
N LEU A 105 5.66 -0.63 -1.33
CA LEU A 105 4.41 -0.92 -2.03
C LEU A 105 4.42 -2.33 -2.67
N LEU A 106 5.58 -3.00 -2.63
CA LEU A 106 5.81 -4.40 -2.96
C LEU A 106 5.68 -5.32 -1.74
N ARG A 107 4.73 -5.04 -0.83
CA ARG A 107 4.06 -6.10 -0.04
C ARG A 107 3.22 -6.99 -0.98
N THR A 108 3.79 -7.41 -2.10
CA THR A 108 3.25 -8.47 -2.93
C THR A 108 3.22 -9.73 -2.07
N ALA A 109 2.09 -10.44 -2.15
CA ALA A 109 1.85 -11.68 -1.43
C ALA A 109 2.95 -12.70 -1.77
N GLY A 110 4.04 -12.72 -0.99
CA GLY A 110 5.18 -13.60 -1.27
C GLY A 110 6.52 -13.19 -0.66
N GLN A 111 6.72 -11.97 -0.14
CA GLN A 111 7.98 -11.64 0.56
C GLN A 111 8.05 -12.33 1.93
N ARG A 112 9.09 -13.15 2.08
CA ARG A 112 9.17 -14.31 2.98
C ARG A 112 9.76 -13.97 4.36
N LEU A 113 9.14 -13.03 5.09
CA LEU A 113 9.72 -12.20 6.17
C LEU A 113 10.25 -10.88 5.60
N CYS A 114 9.99 -9.74 6.25
CA CYS A 114 10.50 -8.39 5.86
C CYS A 114 12.03 -8.31 5.76
N LEU A 115 12.73 -9.40 6.07
CA LEU A 115 14.15 -9.62 6.00
C LEU A 115 14.78 -9.48 4.62
N THR A 116 14.06 -9.79 3.54
CA THR A 116 14.68 -9.78 2.21
C THR A 116 15.22 -8.40 1.85
N GLN A 117 14.50 -7.34 2.19
CA GLN A 117 14.90 -5.96 1.88
C GLN A 117 16.12 -5.54 2.71
N LEU A 118 16.10 -5.78 4.02
CA LEU A 118 17.24 -5.48 4.90
C LEU A 118 18.48 -6.29 4.53
N LYS A 119 18.32 -7.55 4.12
CA LYS A 119 19.42 -8.37 3.60
C LYS A 119 20.00 -7.77 2.31
N THR A 120 19.16 -7.32 1.38
CA THR A 120 19.62 -6.64 0.16
C THR A 120 20.40 -5.37 0.49
N LEU A 121 19.91 -4.55 1.42
CA LEU A 121 20.62 -3.34 1.87
C LEU A 121 21.97 -3.69 2.53
N ALA A 122 22.01 -4.75 3.34
CA ALA A 122 23.23 -5.23 3.98
C ALA A 122 24.25 -5.86 3.01
N MET A 123 23.86 -6.16 1.76
CA MET A 123 24.77 -6.68 0.74
C MET A 123 25.43 -5.60 -0.12
N VAL A 124 24.99 -4.34 -0.04
CA VAL A 124 25.50 -3.24 -0.90
C VAL A 124 26.98 -2.94 -0.63
N CYS A 125 27.33 -2.60 0.61
CA CYS A 125 28.72 -2.36 1.01
C CYS A 125 28.90 -2.61 2.52
N TYR A 126 30.15 -2.61 2.99
CA TYR A 126 30.45 -2.82 4.42
C TYR A 126 29.78 -1.78 5.33
N HIS A 127 29.79 -0.50 4.95
CA HIS A 127 29.16 0.58 5.73
C HIS A 127 27.65 0.36 5.89
N TRP A 128 26.94 0.08 4.80
CA TRP A 128 25.50 -0.19 4.83
C TRP A 128 25.17 -1.43 5.65
N ARG A 129 26.00 -2.47 5.56
CA ARG A 129 25.88 -3.66 6.41
C ARG A 129 25.98 -3.32 7.88
N GLN A 130 26.98 -2.53 8.29
CA GLN A 130 27.12 -2.13 9.70
C GLN A 130 25.92 -1.33 10.17
N VAL A 131 25.46 -0.36 9.37
CA VAL A 131 24.26 0.44 9.69
C VAL A 131 23.03 -0.46 9.85
N VAL A 132 22.79 -1.38 8.91
CA VAL A 132 21.65 -2.29 8.96
C VAL A 132 21.72 -3.20 10.19
N LEU A 133 22.86 -3.83 10.45
CA LEU A 133 23.01 -4.81 11.52
C LEU A 133 23.02 -4.19 12.92
N ASN A 134 23.48 -2.94 13.07
CA ASN A 134 23.63 -2.25 14.35
C ASN A 134 22.49 -1.26 14.67
N THR A 135 21.45 -1.19 13.83
CA THR A 135 20.29 -0.30 14.07
C THR A 135 19.04 -1.12 14.42
N PRO A 136 18.71 -1.30 15.71
CA PRO A 136 17.56 -2.11 16.13
C PRO A 136 16.22 -1.67 15.56
N ALA A 137 16.04 -0.36 15.34
CA ALA A 137 14.80 0.22 14.80
C ALA A 137 14.42 -0.30 13.40
N LEU A 138 15.39 -0.83 12.63
CA LEU A 138 15.12 -1.45 11.33
C LEU A 138 14.45 -2.83 11.46
N TRP A 139 14.65 -3.52 12.59
CA TRP A 139 14.22 -4.90 12.85
C TRP A 139 12.92 -5.00 13.65
N THR A 140 12.16 -3.91 13.77
CA THR A 140 10.95 -3.83 14.61
C THR A 140 9.65 -4.24 13.92
N ASP A 141 9.58 -4.29 12.58
CA ASP A 141 8.39 -4.75 11.84
C ASP A 141 8.55 -6.22 11.40
N VAL A 142 7.95 -7.12 12.18
CA VAL A 142 8.07 -8.57 12.03
C VAL A 142 6.82 -9.12 11.34
N ASN A 143 6.92 -9.39 10.04
CA ASN A 143 5.82 -10.01 9.28
C ASN A 143 6.12 -11.48 8.99
N ILE A 144 5.26 -12.36 9.48
CA ILE A 144 5.41 -13.81 9.43
C ILE A 144 4.26 -14.36 8.59
N ASP A 145 4.60 -14.94 7.45
CA ASP A 145 3.64 -15.60 6.56
C ASP A 145 3.76 -17.12 6.75
N GLY A 146 2.73 -17.72 7.33
CA GLY A 146 2.64 -19.15 7.61
C GLY A 146 2.74 -20.04 6.37
N ARG A 147 2.58 -19.49 5.15
CA ARG A 147 2.90 -20.22 3.91
C ARG A 147 4.38 -20.61 3.82
N ILE A 148 5.28 -19.85 4.43
CA ILE A 148 6.72 -20.17 4.54
C ILE A 148 6.92 -21.43 5.40
N TRP A 149 6.08 -21.58 6.41
CA TRP A 149 6.15 -22.62 7.43
C TRP A 149 5.44 -23.91 6.99
N ARG A 150 5.01 -24.00 5.73
CA ARG A 150 4.46 -25.24 5.15
C ARG A 150 5.53 -26.21 4.68
N ASP A 151 6.74 -25.73 4.43
CA ASP A 151 7.86 -26.54 3.95
C ASP A 151 8.77 -26.90 5.14
N PRO A 152 8.78 -28.17 5.61
CA PRO A 152 9.63 -28.59 6.71
C PRO A 152 11.12 -28.32 6.47
N ALA A 153 11.58 -28.37 5.22
CA ALA A 153 12.98 -28.11 4.89
C ALA A 153 13.39 -26.66 5.17
N ARG A 154 12.45 -25.72 5.12
CA ARG A 154 12.69 -24.29 5.38
C ARG A 154 12.41 -23.86 6.81
N LEU A 155 11.80 -24.73 7.60
CA LEU A 155 11.38 -24.43 8.97
C LEU A 155 12.55 -23.98 9.83
N VAL A 156 13.66 -24.71 9.78
CA VAL A 156 14.85 -24.42 10.60
C VAL A 156 15.44 -23.07 10.25
N ASP A 157 15.59 -22.77 8.96
CA ASP A 157 16.16 -21.50 8.50
C ASP A 157 15.21 -20.32 8.76
N ALA A 158 13.90 -20.52 8.60
CA ALA A 158 12.90 -19.50 8.92
C ALA A 158 12.87 -19.22 10.42
N THR A 159 13.03 -20.24 11.27
CA THR A 159 13.12 -20.07 12.73
C THR A 159 14.39 -19.36 13.15
N ARG A 160 15.55 -19.71 12.57
CA ARG A 160 16.81 -19.03 12.86
C ARG A 160 16.75 -17.56 12.43
N ALA A 161 16.19 -17.29 11.25
CA ALA A 161 15.94 -15.93 10.79
C ALA A 161 14.96 -15.18 11.71
N LEU A 162 13.94 -15.89 12.20
CA LEU A 162 13.14 -15.62 13.39
C LEU A 162 13.94 -14.98 14.53
N GLU A 163 14.75 -15.83 15.13
CA GLU A 163 15.59 -15.56 16.29
C GLU A 163 16.52 -14.37 16.02
N ASP A 164 17.18 -14.33 14.86
CA ASP A 164 18.06 -13.22 14.45
C ASP A 164 17.33 -11.87 14.43
N VAL A 165 16.11 -11.82 13.88
CA VAL A 165 15.31 -10.58 13.84
C VAL A 165 14.99 -10.11 15.24
N LEU A 166 14.48 -11.02 16.07
CA LEU A 166 14.05 -10.69 17.43
C LEU A 166 15.24 -10.25 18.28
N GLN A 167 16.40 -10.91 18.14
CA GLN A 167 17.63 -10.54 18.82
C GLN A 167 18.12 -9.15 18.37
N ARG A 168 18.10 -8.86 17.06
CA ARG A 168 18.53 -7.57 16.51
C ARG A 168 17.61 -6.41 16.87
N SER A 169 16.33 -6.67 17.09
CA SER A 169 15.40 -5.67 17.62
C SER A 169 15.75 -5.22 19.05
N ALA A 170 16.66 -5.91 19.74
CA ALA A 170 17.18 -5.56 21.06
C ALA A 170 16.08 -5.39 22.11
N ASN A 171 15.86 -4.19 22.67
CA ASN A 171 14.77 -3.88 23.61
C ASN A 171 13.74 -2.90 23.02
N THR A 172 13.78 -2.67 21.71
CA THR A 172 12.85 -1.75 21.03
C THR A 172 11.44 -2.31 20.95
N SER A 173 10.45 -1.43 20.82
CA SER A 173 9.05 -1.83 20.63
C SER A 173 8.84 -2.48 19.27
N ILE A 174 8.17 -3.63 19.25
CA ILE A 174 8.00 -4.46 18.04
C ILE A 174 6.56 -4.39 17.54
N SER A 175 6.40 -4.37 16.23
CA SER A 175 5.13 -4.60 15.52
C SER A 175 5.16 -5.99 14.89
N ILE A 176 4.22 -6.85 15.27
CA ILE A 176 4.13 -8.22 14.75
C ILE A 176 2.91 -8.38 13.87
N ARG A 177 3.11 -9.04 12.74
CA ARG A 177 2.04 -9.52 11.87
C ARG A 177 2.24 -11.00 11.61
N VAL A 178 1.21 -11.79 11.85
CA VAL A 178 1.18 -13.23 11.55
C VAL A 178 0.02 -13.50 10.61
N ASN A 179 0.28 -14.15 9.48
CA ASN A 179 -0.76 -14.55 8.51
C ASN A 179 -0.70 -16.07 8.29
N TYR A 180 -1.85 -16.74 8.15
CA TYR A 180 -1.95 -18.16 7.70
C TYR A 180 -1.07 -19.19 8.45
N PRO A 181 -0.95 -19.16 9.79
CA PRO A 181 -0.10 -20.14 10.48
C PRO A 181 -0.63 -21.57 10.24
N ASN A 182 0.26 -22.48 9.81
CA ASN A 182 -0.05 -23.92 9.72
C ASN A 182 0.03 -24.53 11.14
N ARG A 183 -0.93 -25.39 11.51
CA ARG A 183 -1.14 -25.95 12.85
C ARG A 183 0.13 -26.49 13.51
N ASP A 184 0.88 -27.35 12.83
CA ASP A 184 1.88 -28.19 13.53
C ASP A 184 3.30 -27.61 13.50
N LEU A 185 3.63 -26.84 12.46
CA LEU A 185 5.00 -26.35 12.23
C LEU A 185 5.24 -24.97 12.85
N PHE A 186 4.20 -24.29 13.33
CA PHE A 186 4.30 -22.91 13.82
C PHE A 186 4.58 -22.79 15.32
N VAL A 187 4.50 -23.88 16.10
CA VAL A 187 4.64 -23.85 17.57
C VAL A 187 5.97 -23.23 18.01
N ARG A 188 7.07 -23.55 17.33
CA ARG A 188 8.40 -23.00 17.68
C ARG A 188 8.50 -21.51 17.38
N ALA A 189 8.02 -21.07 16.22
CA ALA A 189 7.94 -19.65 15.87
C ALA A 189 7.10 -18.89 16.90
N TRP A 190 5.99 -19.49 17.31
CA TRP A 190 5.08 -18.90 18.28
C TRP A 190 5.72 -18.66 19.63
N ARG A 191 6.49 -19.63 20.16
CA ARG A 191 7.21 -19.45 21.43
C ARG A 191 8.17 -18.27 21.38
N LEU A 192 8.88 -18.10 20.26
CA LEU A 192 9.79 -16.95 20.06
C LEU A 192 9.02 -15.63 20.01
N ILE A 193 7.88 -15.62 19.32
CA ILE A 193 7.00 -14.46 19.22
C ILE A 193 6.50 -14.08 20.62
N VAL A 194 5.85 -15.00 21.34
CA VAL A 194 5.27 -14.78 22.68
C VAL A 194 6.33 -14.36 23.71
N ALA A 195 7.55 -14.89 23.63
CA ALA A 195 8.64 -14.47 24.50
C ALA A 195 8.96 -12.97 24.39
N THR A 196 8.56 -12.32 23.30
CA THR A 196 8.73 -10.88 23.08
C THR A 196 7.48 -10.04 23.37
N ALA A 197 6.38 -10.65 23.85
CA ALA A 197 5.08 -10.00 24.06
C ALA A 197 5.16 -8.69 24.87
N HIS A 198 6.00 -8.67 25.90
CA HIS A 198 6.23 -7.52 26.78
C HIS A 198 6.71 -6.25 26.05
N ARG A 199 7.23 -6.40 24.83
CA ARG A 199 7.71 -5.32 23.96
C ARG A 199 6.80 -5.02 22.79
N TRP A 200 5.68 -5.72 22.64
CA TRP A 200 4.77 -5.49 21.53
C TRP A 200 4.11 -4.13 21.67
N ARG A 201 4.19 -3.35 20.59
CA ARG A 201 3.42 -2.14 20.42
C ARG A 201 2.19 -2.39 19.55
N SER A 202 2.36 -3.18 18.50
CA SER A 202 1.30 -3.56 17.57
C SER A 202 1.33 -5.06 17.33
N ALA A 203 0.18 -5.72 17.38
CA ALA A 203 0.05 -7.12 17.00
C ALA A 203 -1.12 -7.32 16.02
N LYS A 204 -0.87 -8.04 14.92
CA LYS A 204 -1.87 -8.36 13.91
C LYS A 204 -1.83 -9.85 13.59
N PHE A 205 -2.91 -10.56 13.87
CA PHE A 205 -3.08 -11.99 13.64
C PHE A 205 -4.17 -12.19 12.59
N VAL A 206 -3.83 -12.72 11.42
CA VAL A 206 -4.75 -12.88 10.30
C VAL A 206 -4.84 -14.33 9.88
N HIS A 207 -6.07 -14.83 9.75
CA HIS A 207 -6.35 -16.21 9.35
C HIS A 207 -5.72 -17.23 10.30
N CYS A 208 -5.64 -16.90 11.59
CA CYS A 208 -5.07 -17.76 12.62
C CYS A 208 -6.07 -18.79 13.19
N GLY A 209 -7.29 -18.83 12.66
CA GLY A 209 -8.38 -19.68 13.14
C GLY A 209 -8.08 -21.18 13.05
N GLU A 210 -7.09 -21.59 12.29
CA GLU A 210 -6.63 -22.98 12.28
C GLU A 210 -5.69 -23.28 13.46
N CYS A 211 -4.96 -22.32 14.03
CA CYS A 211 -4.03 -22.57 15.15
C CYS A 211 -4.68 -22.36 16.51
N THR A 212 -4.27 -23.15 17.51
CA THR A 212 -4.57 -22.88 18.92
C THR A 212 -3.70 -21.71 19.39
N ALA A 213 -4.32 -20.68 19.95
CA ALA A 213 -3.62 -19.61 20.66
C ALA A 213 -3.12 -20.14 22.01
N PRO A 214 -1.81 -20.05 22.29
CA PRO A 214 -1.29 -20.30 23.61
C PRO A 214 -1.95 -19.37 24.62
N LEU A 215 -2.33 -19.94 25.76
CA LEU A 215 -3.04 -19.21 26.81
C LEU A 215 -2.20 -18.03 27.34
N ASP A 216 -0.87 -18.13 27.29
CA ASP A 216 0.09 -17.12 27.71
C ASP A 216 0.34 -16.01 26.67
N LEU A 217 -0.27 -16.08 25.48
CA LEU A 217 -0.06 -15.14 24.37
C LEU A 217 -0.18 -13.67 24.80
N PHE A 218 -1.15 -13.38 25.66
CA PHE A 218 -1.49 -12.04 26.13
C PHE A 218 -1.19 -11.84 27.62
N SER A 219 -0.28 -12.65 28.18
CA SER A 219 0.07 -12.57 29.61
C SER A 219 0.90 -11.33 29.98
N ASP A 220 1.79 -10.87 29.09
CA ASP A 220 2.61 -9.68 29.30
C ASP A 220 2.55 -8.77 28.06
N ILE A 221 1.53 -7.91 27.99
CA ILE A 221 1.27 -6.99 26.88
C ILE A 221 1.16 -5.53 27.35
N SER A 222 1.99 -5.19 28.33
CA SER A 222 1.98 -3.89 29.02
C SER A 222 2.20 -2.68 28.09
N ARG A 223 2.85 -2.87 26.94
CA ARG A 223 3.18 -1.82 25.96
C ARG A 223 2.28 -1.82 24.71
N MET A 224 1.32 -2.73 24.62
CA MET A 224 0.52 -2.91 23.42
C MET A 224 -0.46 -1.74 23.23
N GLU A 225 -0.36 -1.08 22.08
CA GLU A 225 -1.21 0.05 21.68
C GLU A 225 -2.30 -0.41 20.70
N THR A 226 -1.97 -1.33 19.80
CA THR A 226 -2.85 -1.77 18.72
C THR A 226 -2.91 -3.30 18.61
N LEU A 227 -4.11 -3.86 18.55
CA LEU A 227 -4.33 -5.29 18.37
C LEU A 227 -5.37 -5.53 17.27
N GLU A 228 -5.02 -6.35 16.28
CA GLU A 228 -5.93 -6.82 15.24
C GLU A 228 -5.93 -8.36 15.19
N ILE A 229 -7.09 -9.00 15.33
CA ILE A 229 -7.26 -10.45 15.23
C ILE A 229 -8.36 -10.73 14.20
N VAL A 230 -8.05 -11.54 13.19
CA VAL A 230 -8.98 -11.96 12.15
C VAL A 230 -8.98 -13.48 12.07
N LEU A 231 -10.11 -14.10 12.44
CA LEU A 231 -10.34 -15.54 12.41
C LEU A 231 -11.32 -15.86 11.28
N ASN A 232 -11.01 -16.89 10.48
CA ASN A 232 -11.83 -17.30 9.33
C ASN A 232 -12.72 -18.52 9.59
N SER A 233 -12.52 -19.22 10.71
CA SER A 233 -13.08 -20.55 10.91
C SER A 233 -13.77 -20.65 12.27
N HIS A 234 -14.89 -21.35 12.27
CA HIS A 234 -15.51 -21.88 13.48
C HIS A 234 -14.82 -23.21 13.83
N GLY A 235 -14.55 -23.46 15.12
CA GLY A 235 -13.93 -24.71 15.57
C GLY A 235 -13.18 -24.57 16.91
N PRO A 236 -12.64 -25.68 17.46
CA PRO A 236 -12.01 -25.69 18.80
C PRO A 236 -10.78 -24.77 18.93
N SER A 237 -10.12 -24.44 17.82
CA SER A 237 -9.07 -23.43 17.79
C SER A 237 -9.59 -22.02 18.05
N ALA A 238 -10.84 -21.70 17.68
CA ALA A 238 -11.46 -20.41 17.96
C ALA A 238 -11.70 -20.22 19.47
N ASP A 239 -12.09 -21.27 20.20
CA ASP A 239 -12.28 -21.21 21.66
C ASP A 239 -10.98 -20.85 22.40
N SER A 240 -9.86 -21.41 21.93
CA SER A 240 -8.53 -21.09 22.44
C SER A 240 -8.16 -19.61 22.20
N TRP A 241 -8.52 -19.04 21.06
CA TRP A 241 -8.37 -17.60 20.80
C TRP A 241 -9.29 -16.74 21.67
N LEU A 242 -10.50 -17.21 21.93
CA LEU A 242 -11.46 -16.54 22.80
C LEU A 242 -10.92 -16.41 24.23
N GLU A 243 -10.35 -17.50 24.75
CA GLU A 243 -9.73 -17.51 26.07
C GLU A 243 -8.47 -16.63 26.14
N ALA A 244 -7.67 -16.60 25.07
CA ALA A 244 -6.56 -15.67 24.98
C ALA A 244 -7.07 -14.21 25.03
N VAL A 245 -8.08 -13.87 24.23
CA VAL A 245 -8.64 -12.51 24.14
C VAL A 245 -9.17 -12.00 25.49
N ARG A 246 -9.70 -12.87 26.35
CA ARG A 246 -10.13 -12.48 27.72
C ARG A 246 -9.00 -11.89 28.57
N ARG A 247 -7.75 -12.28 28.30
CA ARG A 247 -6.56 -11.80 29.02
C ARG A 247 -6.07 -10.43 28.54
N ILE A 248 -6.67 -9.87 27.48
CA ILE A 248 -6.35 -8.52 26.98
C ILE A 248 -6.72 -7.42 27.97
N SER A 249 -7.60 -7.73 28.94
CA SER A 249 -7.87 -6.84 30.08
C SER A 249 -6.59 -6.35 30.79
N CYS A 250 -5.49 -7.09 30.69
CA CYS A 250 -4.17 -6.73 31.22
C CYS A 250 -3.35 -5.73 30.36
N ALA A 251 -3.90 -5.16 29.28
CA ALA A 251 -3.19 -4.25 28.38
C ALA A 251 -3.55 -2.77 28.64
N PRO A 252 -2.87 -2.05 29.56
CA PRO A 252 -3.27 -0.70 30.00
C PRO A 252 -3.07 0.40 28.93
N ARG A 253 -2.39 0.10 27.83
CA ARG A 253 -2.11 1.06 26.74
C ARG A 253 -2.90 0.77 25.47
N LEU A 254 -3.72 -0.28 25.46
CA LEU A 254 -4.45 -0.68 24.28
C LEU A 254 -5.50 0.39 23.94
N CYS A 255 -5.32 1.02 22.79
CA CYS A 255 -6.19 2.09 22.31
C CYS A 255 -6.83 1.77 20.95
N ASP A 256 -6.31 0.79 20.22
CA ASP A 256 -6.91 0.35 18.95
C ASP A 256 -7.14 -1.16 18.97
N LEU A 257 -8.39 -1.58 18.80
CA LEU A 257 -8.77 -2.97 18.83
C LEU A 257 -9.61 -3.32 17.60
N ALA A 258 -9.16 -4.30 16.85
CA ALA A 258 -9.89 -4.89 15.74
C ALA A 258 -10.04 -6.41 15.94
N LEU A 259 -11.26 -6.89 16.08
CA LEU A 259 -11.58 -8.30 16.25
C LEU A 259 -12.53 -8.72 15.12
N THR A 260 -12.19 -9.73 14.34
CA THR A 260 -13.05 -10.27 13.27
C THR A 260 -13.21 -11.77 13.46
N GLY A 261 -14.42 -12.23 13.75
CA GLY A 261 -14.75 -13.60 14.11
C GLY A 261 -15.62 -13.67 15.38
N HIS A 262 -15.77 -14.87 15.95
CA HIS A 262 -16.58 -15.09 17.15
C HIS A 262 -15.76 -14.79 18.39
N PHE A 263 -16.01 -13.63 19.02
CA PHE A 263 -15.31 -13.19 20.23
C PHE A 263 -16.30 -12.76 21.30
N ASP A 264 -15.99 -13.11 22.54
CA ASP A 264 -16.64 -12.56 23.72
C ASP A 264 -16.03 -11.19 24.04
N VAL A 265 -16.82 -10.14 23.83
CA VAL A 265 -16.39 -8.75 23.96
C VAL A 265 -16.71 -8.16 25.35
N ALA A 266 -17.32 -8.93 26.25
CA ALA A 266 -17.75 -8.43 27.56
C ALA A 266 -16.57 -8.01 28.46
N HIS A 267 -15.40 -8.65 28.30
CA HIS A 267 -14.22 -8.45 29.13
C HIS A 267 -13.23 -7.42 28.58
N LEU A 268 -13.55 -6.75 27.49
CA LEU A 268 -12.64 -5.80 26.87
C LEU A 268 -12.48 -4.52 27.72
N PRO A 269 -11.29 -3.91 27.73
CA PRO A 269 -11.06 -2.64 28.44
C PRO A 269 -11.62 -1.46 27.61
N LEU A 270 -12.94 -1.37 27.52
CA LEU A 270 -13.65 -0.46 26.59
C LEU A 270 -13.36 1.03 26.81
N GLU A 271 -13.07 1.43 28.05
CA GLU A 271 -12.95 2.82 28.47
C GLU A 271 -11.69 3.52 27.95
N GLN A 272 -10.62 2.77 27.69
CA GLN A 272 -9.35 3.28 27.16
C GLN A 272 -9.24 3.17 25.63
N LEU A 273 -10.14 2.43 24.99
CA LEU A 273 -10.11 2.26 23.54
C LEU A 273 -10.46 3.59 22.86
N ARG A 274 -9.70 3.94 21.82
CA ARG A 274 -9.89 5.08 20.92
C ARG A 274 -10.48 4.66 19.58
N ARG A 275 -10.28 3.41 19.17
CA ARG A 275 -10.89 2.82 17.96
C ARG A 275 -11.25 1.38 18.25
N VAL A 276 -12.47 1.00 17.86
CA VAL A 276 -12.97 -0.36 18.01
C VAL A 276 -13.53 -0.82 16.67
N SER A 277 -13.08 -1.97 16.18
CA SER A 277 -13.59 -2.61 14.98
C SER A 277 -13.95 -4.04 15.30
N LEU A 278 -15.23 -4.36 15.42
CA LEU A 278 -15.71 -5.71 15.59
C LEU A 278 -16.31 -6.20 14.26
N GLY A 279 -15.95 -7.39 13.80
CA GLY A 279 -16.40 -7.92 12.53
C GLY A 279 -16.74 -9.39 12.59
N ASP A 280 -17.47 -9.86 11.58
CA ASP A 280 -17.96 -11.23 11.45
C ASP A 280 -18.69 -11.76 12.70
N LEU A 281 -19.41 -10.86 13.39
CA LEU A 281 -20.18 -11.20 14.58
C LEU A 281 -21.52 -11.83 14.21
N SER A 282 -21.83 -12.97 14.82
CA SER A 282 -23.17 -13.57 14.74
C SER A 282 -24.22 -12.65 15.36
N THR A 283 -25.46 -12.73 14.86
CA THR A 283 -26.62 -12.02 15.45
C THR A 283 -26.88 -12.43 16.90
N THR A 284 -26.48 -13.64 17.28
CA THR A 284 -26.52 -14.13 18.66
C THR A 284 -25.62 -13.32 19.60
N SER A 285 -24.63 -12.60 19.06
CA SER A 285 -23.75 -11.71 19.83
C SER A 285 -24.33 -10.30 20.04
N LEU A 286 -25.48 -9.97 19.42
CA LEU A 286 -26.11 -8.66 19.56
C LEU A 286 -26.36 -8.27 21.02
N PRO A 287 -26.91 -9.12 21.91
CA PRO A 287 -27.10 -8.76 23.32
C PRO A 287 -25.80 -8.37 24.04
N ILE A 288 -24.69 -9.04 23.71
CA ILE A 288 -23.37 -8.75 24.31
C ILE A 288 -22.85 -7.41 23.79
N ILE A 289 -22.96 -7.17 22.48
CA ILE A 289 -22.60 -5.88 21.86
C ILE A 289 -23.43 -4.76 22.51
N PHE A 290 -24.71 -5.02 22.69
CA PHE A 290 -25.69 -4.11 23.24
C PHE A 290 -25.37 -3.73 24.70
N ALA A 291 -24.83 -4.67 25.47
CA ALA A 291 -24.33 -4.42 26.82
C ALA A 291 -23.05 -3.55 26.86
N ILE A 292 -22.21 -3.59 25.82
CA ILE A 292 -20.95 -2.81 25.78
C ILE A 292 -21.10 -1.41 25.16
N LEU A 293 -22.09 -1.20 24.28
CA LEU A 293 -22.32 0.07 23.58
C LEU A 293 -22.43 1.30 24.50
N PRO A 294 -23.07 1.25 25.68
CA PRO A 294 -23.14 2.39 26.59
C PRO A 294 -21.79 2.80 27.18
N ARG A 295 -20.82 1.87 27.26
CA ARG A 295 -19.49 2.10 27.84
C ARG A 295 -18.48 2.63 26.82
N LEU A 296 -18.78 2.50 25.53
CA LEU A 296 -17.89 2.90 24.45
C LEU A 296 -18.05 4.39 24.13
N VAL A 297 -16.92 5.11 24.18
CA VAL A 297 -16.83 6.53 23.77
C VAL A 297 -16.04 6.68 22.45
N ALA A 298 -15.34 5.62 22.02
CA ALA A 298 -14.57 5.60 20.78
C ALA A 298 -15.41 5.31 19.54
N PRO A 299 -15.02 5.81 18.35
CA PRO A 299 -15.53 5.33 17.07
C PRO A 299 -15.60 3.81 16.98
N LEU A 300 -16.79 3.30 16.62
CA LEU A 300 -17.07 1.88 16.47
C LEU A 300 -17.30 1.54 15.00
N LYS A 301 -16.58 0.54 14.51
CA LYS A 301 -16.91 -0.19 13.29
C LYS A 301 -17.43 -1.56 13.68
N LEU A 302 -18.61 -1.91 13.19
CA LEU A 302 -19.32 -3.14 13.52
C LEU A 302 -19.73 -3.82 12.22
N THR A 303 -19.19 -5.00 11.93
CA THR A 303 -19.66 -5.86 10.83
C THR A 303 -20.40 -7.06 11.42
N LEU A 304 -21.68 -7.17 11.07
CA LEU A 304 -22.58 -8.24 11.49
C LEU A 304 -22.71 -9.27 10.37
N VAL A 305 -22.58 -10.54 10.75
CA VAL A 305 -22.89 -11.68 9.89
C VAL A 305 -24.22 -12.27 10.37
N PRO A 306 -25.25 -12.25 9.53
CA PRO A 306 -26.54 -12.85 9.83
C PRO A 306 -26.37 -14.35 10.08
N SER A 307 -26.84 -14.81 11.24
CA SER A 307 -26.88 -16.23 11.56
C SER A 307 -28.08 -16.88 10.88
N TRP A 308 -28.04 -18.19 10.73
CA TRP A 308 -29.21 -18.98 10.32
C TRP A 308 -30.28 -18.91 11.43
N GLY A 309 -31.30 -18.08 11.22
CA GLY A 309 -32.42 -17.90 12.15
C GLY A 309 -32.73 -16.43 12.46
N PRO A 310 -33.96 -16.13 12.92
CA PRO A 310 -34.31 -14.78 13.32
C PRO A 310 -33.42 -14.33 14.49
N PRO A 311 -33.04 -13.04 14.57
CA PRO A 311 -32.30 -12.53 15.70
C PRO A 311 -33.09 -12.76 17.00
N PRO A 312 -32.42 -13.03 18.13
CA PRO A 312 -33.10 -13.11 19.42
C PRO A 312 -33.75 -11.75 19.72
N LEU A 313 -35.07 -11.69 19.55
CA LEU A 313 -35.91 -10.54 19.86
C LEU A 313 -36.64 -10.78 21.20
N PRO A 314 -36.94 -9.72 21.97
CA PRO A 314 -36.63 -8.31 21.71
C PRO A 314 -35.21 -7.93 22.16
N LEU A 315 -34.52 -7.13 21.34
CA LEU A 315 -33.30 -6.45 21.79
C LEU A 315 -33.70 -5.32 22.74
N SER A 316 -33.13 -5.28 23.95
CA SER A 316 -33.36 -4.20 24.90
C SER A 316 -32.96 -2.85 24.28
N SER A 317 -33.76 -1.81 24.54
CA SER A 317 -33.45 -0.46 24.07
C SER A 317 -32.13 0.03 24.67
N ILE A 318 -31.22 0.53 23.84
CA ILE A 318 -29.91 1.05 24.29
C ILE A 318 -29.75 2.49 23.95
N ALA A 319 -29.17 3.22 24.89
CA ALA A 319 -28.64 4.54 24.68
C ALA A 319 -27.10 4.47 24.71
N SER A 320 -26.47 5.05 23.70
CA SER A 320 -25.01 5.13 23.60
C SER A 320 -24.58 6.53 23.16
N ARG A 321 -23.35 6.91 23.53
CA ARG A 321 -22.76 8.24 23.26
C ARG A 321 -21.64 8.17 22.22
N LEU A 322 -21.64 7.14 21.39
CA LEU A 322 -20.66 6.96 20.32
C LEU A 322 -20.65 8.17 19.36
N PRO A 323 -19.47 8.73 19.05
CA PRO A 323 -19.37 9.84 18.11
C PRO A 323 -19.45 9.39 16.64
N SER A 324 -19.04 8.15 16.36
CA SER A 324 -19.00 7.59 15.01
C SER A 324 -19.34 6.10 15.03
N LEU A 325 -20.19 5.69 14.08
CA LEU A 325 -20.64 4.32 13.91
C LEU A 325 -20.52 3.92 12.43
N THR A 326 -19.81 2.84 12.15
CA THR A 326 -19.80 2.19 10.83
C THR A 326 -20.45 0.83 10.96
N LEU A 327 -21.61 0.65 10.36
CA LEU A 327 -22.34 -0.61 10.32
C LEU A 327 -22.06 -1.32 9.00
N GLY A 328 -21.60 -2.56 9.08
CA GLY A 328 -21.54 -3.46 7.95
C GLY A 328 -22.40 -4.68 8.16
N LEU A 329 -23.04 -5.12 7.10
CA LEU A 329 -23.90 -6.29 7.08
C LEU A 329 -23.42 -7.17 5.93
N ASP A 330 -23.22 -8.45 6.22
CA ASP A 330 -22.88 -9.42 5.19
C ASP A 330 -24.14 -9.77 4.38
N SER A 331 -24.10 -9.46 3.08
CA SER A 331 -25.24 -9.48 2.18
C SER A 331 -25.65 -10.88 1.70
N GLN A 332 -24.89 -11.93 2.05
CA GLN A 332 -25.11 -13.28 1.50
C GLN A 332 -26.46 -13.90 1.87
N SER A 333 -27.21 -13.31 2.80
CA SER A 333 -28.43 -13.91 3.37
C SER A 333 -29.72 -13.08 3.19
N GLY A 334 -29.73 -12.08 2.31
CA GLY A 334 -30.92 -11.32 1.90
C GLY A 334 -31.84 -10.91 3.07
N ASP A 335 -32.92 -11.66 3.28
CA ASP A 335 -33.96 -11.40 4.28
C ASP A 335 -33.45 -11.41 5.74
N ALA A 336 -32.49 -12.28 6.06
CA ALA A 336 -31.92 -12.33 7.41
C ALA A 336 -31.11 -11.05 7.71
N SER A 337 -30.40 -10.54 6.70
CA SER A 337 -29.65 -9.28 6.81
C SER A 337 -30.59 -8.10 7.08
N TYR A 338 -31.72 -8.04 6.36
CA TYR A 338 -32.74 -7.01 6.55
C TYR A 338 -33.31 -7.04 7.97
N THR A 339 -33.71 -8.22 8.44
CA THR A 339 -34.34 -8.39 9.76
C THR A 339 -33.40 -7.99 10.88
N VAL A 340 -32.13 -8.37 10.77
CA VAL A 340 -31.07 -7.99 11.73
C VAL A 340 -30.83 -6.49 11.70
N PHE A 341 -30.78 -5.90 10.51
CA PHE A 341 -30.59 -4.46 10.35
C PHE A 341 -31.75 -3.68 10.98
N GLN A 342 -32.99 -4.09 10.69
CA GLN A 342 -34.19 -3.51 11.25
C GLN A 342 -34.22 -3.64 12.78
N ALA A 343 -33.90 -4.82 13.32
CA ALA A 343 -33.85 -5.06 14.75
C ALA A 343 -32.79 -4.18 15.44
N PHE A 344 -31.61 -4.04 14.83
CA PHE A 344 -30.56 -3.16 15.34
C PHE A 344 -31.02 -1.71 15.43
N LEU A 345 -31.59 -1.17 14.35
CA LEU A 345 -32.09 0.22 14.31
C LEU A 345 -33.28 0.44 15.24
N ALA A 346 -34.13 -0.58 15.44
CA ALA A 346 -35.25 -0.49 16.37
C ALA A 346 -34.78 -0.42 17.84
N GLY A 347 -33.71 -1.14 18.19
CA GLY A 347 -33.21 -1.22 19.57
C GLY A 347 -32.18 -0.15 19.96
N ALA A 348 -31.45 0.44 19.02
CA ALA A 348 -30.33 1.32 19.34
C ALA A 348 -30.69 2.82 19.34
N THR A 349 -30.07 3.63 20.20
CA THR A 349 -30.24 5.09 20.26
C THR A 349 -28.87 5.73 20.47
N PHE A 350 -28.48 6.69 19.61
CA PHE A 350 -27.18 7.34 19.69
C PHE A 350 -27.29 8.87 19.71
N SER A 351 -27.48 9.43 20.91
CA SER A 351 -27.69 10.87 21.13
C SER A 351 -26.48 11.78 20.82
N CYS A 352 -25.30 11.21 20.54
CA CYS A 352 -24.08 11.96 20.27
C CYS A 352 -23.41 11.55 18.94
N LEU A 353 -24.16 10.88 18.07
CA LEU A 353 -23.61 10.37 16.82
C LEU A 353 -23.46 11.51 15.80
N HIS A 354 -22.22 11.72 15.34
CA HIS A 354 -21.88 12.70 14.33
C HIS A 354 -21.64 12.05 12.96
N THR A 355 -21.13 10.82 12.95
CA THR A 355 -20.82 10.08 11.71
C THR A 355 -21.52 8.73 11.72
N LEU A 356 -22.31 8.47 10.69
CA LEU A 356 -22.95 7.18 10.45
C LEU A 356 -22.55 6.68 9.06
N ALA A 357 -22.01 5.47 8.99
CA ALA A 357 -21.61 4.85 7.73
C ALA A 357 -22.19 3.45 7.60
N PHE A 358 -22.65 3.12 6.40
CA PHE A 358 -23.08 1.78 6.02
C PHE A 358 -22.09 1.21 5.00
N VAL A 359 -21.57 0.01 5.27
CA VAL A 359 -20.53 -0.62 4.44
C VAL A 359 -20.90 -2.07 4.19
N CYS A 360 -21.00 -2.50 2.93
CA CYS A 360 -21.23 -3.91 2.64
C CYS A 360 -19.93 -4.75 2.77
N GLY A 361 -20.09 -6.03 3.12
CA GLY A 361 -19.01 -6.98 3.44
C GLY A 361 -17.96 -7.21 2.34
N LYS A 362 -16.89 -7.93 2.70
CA LYS A 362 -15.64 -8.07 1.92
C LYS A 362 -15.73 -9.00 0.68
N TYR A 363 -16.87 -9.62 0.41
CA TYR A 363 -17.00 -10.70 -0.57
C TYR A 363 -17.75 -10.26 -1.83
N GLY A 364 -17.00 -10.00 -2.91
CA GLY A 364 -17.56 -9.82 -4.26
C GLY A 364 -18.21 -8.47 -4.53
N ASP A 365 -19.07 -8.41 -5.55
CA ASP A 365 -20.05 -7.34 -5.78
C ASP A 365 -21.36 -7.79 -5.11
N PRO A 366 -21.49 -7.65 -3.77
CA PRO A 366 -22.63 -8.16 -3.03
C PRO A 366 -23.95 -7.55 -3.51
N PRO A 367 -25.08 -8.27 -3.40
CA PRO A 367 -26.39 -7.66 -3.61
C PRO A 367 -26.55 -6.47 -2.66
N LEU A 368 -27.18 -5.40 -3.17
CA LEU A 368 -27.46 -4.21 -2.37
C LEU A 368 -28.22 -4.57 -1.11
N LEU A 369 -27.80 -3.99 0.02
CA LEU A 369 -28.48 -4.20 1.28
C LEU A 369 -29.88 -3.56 1.23
N PRO A 370 -30.98 -4.30 1.48
CA PRO A 370 -32.31 -3.72 1.57
C PRO A 370 -32.37 -2.71 2.72
N TRP A 371 -32.98 -1.55 2.47
CA TRP A 371 -33.02 -0.45 3.43
C TRP A 371 -34.30 -0.46 4.29
N PRO A 372 -34.19 -0.61 5.63
CA PRO A 372 -35.33 -0.59 6.54
C PRO A 372 -35.77 0.85 6.84
N HIS A 373 -36.46 1.47 5.88
CA HIS A 373 -36.80 2.90 5.89
C HIS A 373 -37.44 3.39 7.19
N ASP A 374 -38.57 2.79 7.58
CA ASP A 374 -39.33 3.23 8.76
C ASP A 374 -38.51 3.07 10.05
N ALA A 375 -37.70 2.02 10.12
CA ALA A 375 -36.83 1.79 11.27
C ALA A 375 -35.72 2.85 11.35
N PHE A 376 -35.16 3.24 10.21
CA PHE A 376 -34.16 4.31 10.13
C PHE A 376 -34.76 5.67 10.52
N LEU A 377 -35.96 6.03 10.06
CA LEU A 377 -36.58 7.31 10.42
C LEU A 377 -36.85 7.39 11.93
N ARG A 378 -37.41 6.33 12.53
CA ARG A 378 -37.63 6.25 13.99
C ARG A 378 -36.32 6.28 14.76
N PHE A 379 -35.28 5.65 14.23
CA PHE A 379 -33.94 5.67 14.80
C PHE A 379 -33.33 7.07 14.76
N SER A 380 -33.49 7.78 13.63
CA SER A 380 -33.04 9.16 13.42
C SER A 380 -33.72 10.12 14.39
N GLU A 381 -35.04 10.03 14.52
CA GLU A 381 -35.84 10.82 15.44
C GLU A 381 -35.42 10.58 16.90
N ARG A 382 -35.40 9.30 17.32
CA ARG A 382 -35.04 8.92 18.70
C ARG A 382 -33.60 9.31 19.06
N SER A 383 -32.70 9.30 18.10
CA SER A 383 -31.28 9.66 18.30
C SER A 383 -30.99 11.15 18.12
N GLY A 384 -31.98 11.96 17.69
CA GLY A 384 -31.80 13.41 17.51
C GLY A 384 -30.92 13.80 16.33
N PHE A 385 -30.82 12.94 15.29
CA PHE A 385 -29.90 13.14 14.16
C PHE A 385 -30.13 14.43 13.38
N ALA A 386 -31.33 15.01 13.46
CA ALA A 386 -31.60 16.32 12.88
C ALA A 386 -30.64 17.41 13.37
N THR A 387 -30.04 17.25 14.56
CA THR A 387 -29.07 18.20 15.13
C THR A 387 -27.66 17.64 15.25
N THR A 388 -27.52 16.32 15.45
CA THR A 388 -26.23 15.72 15.80
C THR A 388 -25.50 15.13 14.60
N LEU A 389 -26.21 14.59 13.60
CA LEU A 389 -25.59 13.82 12.52
C LEU A 389 -25.03 14.76 11.45
N LEU A 390 -23.70 14.80 11.35
CA LEU A 390 -22.96 15.68 10.45
C LEU A 390 -22.49 14.95 9.18
N ALA A 391 -22.25 13.64 9.26
CA ALA A 391 -21.75 12.85 8.15
C ALA A 391 -22.55 11.54 8.00
N LEU A 392 -23.01 11.28 6.78
CA LEU A 392 -23.73 10.07 6.41
C LEU A 392 -23.06 9.43 5.19
N ASN A 393 -22.71 8.15 5.31
CA ASN A 393 -22.19 7.34 4.21
C ASN A 393 -23.15 6.19 3.91
N LEU A 394 -23.74 6.22 2.72
CA LEU A 394 -24.65 5.22 2.17
C LEU A 394 -23.92 4.44 1.07
N GLY A 395 -23.01 3.56 1.48
CA GLY A 395 -22.30 2.66 0.58
C GLY A 395 -23.07 1.35 0.37
N GLN A 396 -23.40 1.01 -0.89
CA GLN A 396 -23.94 -0.30 -1.27
C GLN A 396 -25.29 -0.67 -0.59
N VAL A 397 -26.15 0.32 -0.37
CA VAL A 397 -27.54 0.13 0.10
C VAL A 397 -28.51 0.31 -1.06
N PHE A 398 -29.68 -0.33 -1.01
CA PHE A 398 -30.77 -0.09 -1.97
C PHE A 398 -31.73 0.96 -1.42
N LEU A 399 -31.77 2.14 -2.04
CA LEU A 399 -32.64 3.24 -1.65
C LEU A 399 -33.37 3.81 -2.88
N PRO A 400 -34.70 3.70 -2.96
CA PRO A 400 -35.48 4.43 -3.95
C PRO A 400 -35.40 5.95 -3.75
N ASP A 401 -35.48 6.73 -4.84
CA ASP A 401 -35.38 8.20 -4.82
C ASP A 401 -36.36 8.88 -3.83
N ALA A 402 -37.61 8.40 -3.76
CA ALA A 402 -38.62 8.94 -2.86
C ALA A 402 -38.20 8.80 -1.39
N THR A 403 -37.79 7.58 -1.02
CA THR A 403 -37.30 7.18 0.29
C THR A 403 -36.04 7.96 0.68
N PHE A 404 -35.11 8.16 -0.27
CA PHE A 404 -33.88 8.89 0.00
C PHE A 404 -34.15 10.37 0.27
N GLY A 405 -35.08 11.00 -0.46
CA GLY A 405 -35.50 12.38 -0.19
C GLY A 405 -36.04 12.56 1.24
N GLU A 406 -36.80 11.60 1.75
CA GLU A 406 -37.31 11.63 3.13
C GLU A 406 -36.20 11.49 4.17
N ILE A 407 -35.21 10.63 3.92
CA ILE A 407 -34.02 10.49 4.77
C ILE A 407 -33.26 11.82 4.85
N LEU A 408 -33.04 12.46 3.70
CA LEU A 408 -32.32 13.75 3.65
C LEU A 408 -33.11 14.87 4.35
N ALA A 409 -34.44 14.87 4.24
CA ALA A 409 -35.29 15.82 4.96
C ALA A 409 -35.21 15.65 6.48
N ALA A 410 -35.03 14.42 6.97
CA ALA A 410 -34.87 14.13 8.40
C ALA A 410 -33.48 14.53 8.96
N LEU A 411 -32.54 14.96 8.11
CA LEU A 411 -31.14 15.22 8.47
C LEU A 411 -30.68 16.65 8.11
N PRO A 412 -31.33 17.71 8.62
CA PRO A 412 -30.99 19.09 8.27
C PRO A 412 -29.59 19.55 8.70
N ALA A 413 -28.99 18.92 9.74
CA ALA A 413 -27.63 19.21 10.17
C ALA A 413 -26.53 18.59 9.29
N LEU A 414 -26.88 17.75 8.32
CA LEU A 414 -25.92 16.99 7.53
C LEU A 414 -24.98 17.91 6.73
N GLN A 415 -23.68 17.71 6.91
CA GLN A 415 -22.62 18.45 6.23
C GLN A 415 -21.88 17.62 5.18
N THR A 416 -21.72 16.33 5.44
CA THR A 416 -21.04 15.40 4.53
C THR A 416 -21.97 14.27 4.14
N LEU A 417 -22.18 14.13 2.83
CA LEU A 417 -22.93 13.01 2.26
C LEU A 417 -22.01 12.22 1.35
N GLU A 418 -21.86 10.93 1.64
CA GLU A 418 -21.16 9.97 0.79
C GLU A 418 -22.17 8.94 0.28
N VAL A 419 -22.27 8.81 -1.04
CA VAL A 419 -23.17 7.84 -1.69
C VAL A 419 -22.34 7.02 -2.65
N SER A 420 -22.58 5.71 -2.69
CA SER A 420 -21.96 4.83 -3.68
C SER A 420 -22.98 3.94 -4.34
N ASP A 421 -23.13 4.10 -5.66
CA ASP A 421 -23.93 3.22 -6.49
C ASP A 421 -23.43 1.76 -6.38
N SER A 422 -24.37 0.83 -6.55
CA SER A 422 -24.04 -0.57 -6.75
C SER A 422 -23.05 -0.73 -7.91
N ARG A 423 -22.27 -1.80 -7.91
CA ARG A 423 -21.46 -2.17 -9.09
C ARG A 423 -22.18 -3.03 -10.11
N THR A 424 -23.37 -3.53 -9.76
CA THR A 424 -24.13 -4.41 -10.63
C THR A 424 -24.80 -3.62 -11.76
N ALA A 425 -24.78 -4.17 -12.97
CA ALA A 425 -25.30 -3.51 -14.17
C ALA A 425 -26.80 -3.22 -14.13
N ASN A 426 -27.56 -3.89 -13.27
CA ASN A 426 -29.03 -3.76 -13.22
C ASN A 426 -29.53 -3.16 -11.90
N ALA A 427 -28.63 -2.77 -11.00
CA ALA A 427 -29.06 -2.07 -9.80
C ALA A 427 -29.51 -0.64 -10.14
N PRO A 428 -30.55 -0.13 -9.47
CA PRO A 428 -30.89 1.27 -9.56
C PRO A 428 -29.75 2.12 -9.00
N THR A 429 -29.59 3.31 -9.56
CA THR A 429 -28.74 4.35 -9.00
C THR A 429 -29.38 4.93 -7.76
N LEU A 430 -28.58 5.18 -6.74
CA LEU A 430 -29.06 5.86 -5.53
C LEU A 430 -29.29 7.35 -5.76
N PHE A 431 -28.60 7.91 -6.75
CA PHE A 431 -28.71 9.30 -7.16
C PHE A 431 -29.36 9.37 -8.54
N GLY A 432 -30.66 9.09 -8.59
CA GLY A 432 -31.47 9.23 -9.81
C GLY A 432 -31.84 10.67 -10.15
N ASP A 433 -32.43 10.85 -11.33
CA ASP A 433 -32.87 12.17 -11.83
C ASP A 433 -33.96 12.79 -10.96
N ALA A 434 -34.86 11.99 -10.39
CA ALA A 434 -35.94 12.50 -9.56
C ALA A 434 -35.41 13.06 -8.24
N LEU A 435 -34.42 12.40 -7.63
CA LEU A 435 -33.73 12.97 -6.45
C LEU A 435 -32.98 14.26 -6.80
N LEU A 436 -32.27 14.29 -7.93
CA LEU A 436 -31.55 15.50 -8.36
C LEU A 436 -32.49 16.68 -8.63
N GLN A 437 -33.64 16.43 -9.24
CA GLN A 437 -34.70 17.44 -9.40
C GLN A 437 -35.17 17.95 -8.04
N ARG A 438 -35.49 17.06 -7.09
CA ARG A 438 -35.91 17.47 -5.74
C ARG A 438 -34.84 18.27 -5.00
N LEU A 439 -33.57 17.87 -5.08
CA LEU A 439 -32.45 18.59 -4.47
C LEU A 439 -32.21 19.97 -5.09
N ARG A 440 -32.53 20.12 -6.38
CA ARG A 440 -32.50 21.41 -7.10
C ARG A 440 -33.69 22.29 -6.71
N ASP A 441 -34.88 21.73 -6.63
CA ASP A 441 -36.12 22.48 -6.42
C ASP A 441 -36.31 22.87 -4.94
N GLN A 442 -35.77 22.08 -4.01
CA GLN A 442 -35.91 22.29 -2.56
C GLN A 442 -34.56 22.27 -1.81
N PRO A 443 -33.58 23.08 -2.21
CA PRO A 443 -32.23 22.96 -1.67
C PRO A 443 -32.10 23.43 -0.21
N ASP A 444 -32.94 24.36 0.23
CA ASP A 444 -32.92 24.85 1.61
C ASP A 444 -33.71 23.93 2.56
N THR A 445 -34.54 23.04 2.01
CA THR A 445 -35.29 22.05 2.78
C THR A 445 -34.52 20.74 2.89
N LEU A 446 -33.92 20.29 1.78
CA LEU A 446 -33.16 19.05 1.72
C LEU A 446 -31.67 19.38 1.95
N VAL A 447 -31.15 18.94 3.11
CA VAL A 447 -29.74 19.11 3.52
C VAL A 447 -29.21 20.55 3.33
N PRO A 448 -29.77 21.55 4.03
CA PRO A 448 -29.37 22.96 3.89
C PRO A 448 -27.89 23.22 4.18
N ARG A 449 -27.26 22.36 5.00
CA ARG A 449 -25.87 22.50 5.45
C ARG A 449 -24.87 21.63 4.69
N LEU A 450 -25.28 20.98 3.60
CA LEU A 450 -24.41 20.08 2.85
C LEU A 450 -23.20 20.83 2.26
N ALA A 451 -22.02 20.55 2.81
CA ALA A 451 -20.75 21.14 2.44
C ALA A 451 -19.86 20.20 1.62
N THR A 452 -20.00 18.89 1.80
CA THR A 452 -19.18 17.89 1.12
C THR A 452 -20.07 16.82 0.51
N LEU A 453 -19.96 16.65 -0.80
CA LEU A 453 -20.60 15.55 -1.52
C LEU A 453 -19.54 14.62 -2.09
N LYS A 454 -19.57 13.36 -1.65
CA LYS A 454 -18.77 12.28 -2.23
C LYS A 454 -19.71 11.34 -2.96
N TYR A 455 -19.49 11.13 -4.25
CA TYR A 455 -20.36 10.28 -5.05
C TYR A 455 -19.54 9.33 -5.89
N THR A 456 -19.72 8.04 -5.62
CA THR A 456 -19.18 6.94 -6.41
C THR A 456 -20.28 6.42 -7.33
N THR A 457 -20.17 6.61 -8.64
CA THR A 457 -21.32 6.45 -9.55
C THR A 457 -21.05 5.65 -10.83
N GLN A 458 -22.11 5.08 -11.38
CA GLN A 458 -22.16 4.53 -12.75
C GLN A 458 -22.53 5.58 -13.82
N LEU A 459 -22.73 6.87 -13.46
CA LEU A 459 -23.15 7.95 -14.36
C LEU A 459 -24.50 7.70 -15.05
N ARG A 460 -25.46 7.05 -14.35
CA ARG A 460 -26.83 6.84 -14.87
C ARG A 460 -27.81 7.89 -14.37
N PHE A 461 -27.40 9.14 -14.48
CA PHE A 461 -28.22 10.32 -14.23
C PHE A 461 -28.01 11.32 -15.36
N SER A 462 -28.89 12.30 -15.43
CA SER A 462 -28.80 13.47 -16.29
C SER A 462 -27.68 14.36 -15.80
N GLU A 463 -26.58 14.36 -16.55
CA GLU A 463 -25.41 15.22 -16.33
C GLU A 463 -25.81 16.69 -16.13
N GLY A 464 -26.78 17.18 -16.91
CA GLY A 464 -27.26 18.57 -16.82
C GLY A 464 -27.97 18.87 -15.50
N LEU A 465 -28.78 17.94 -14.97
CA LEU A 465 -29.44 18.11 -13.68
C LEU A 465 -28.42 18.11 -12.54
N PHE A 466 -27.48 17.16 -12.57
CA PHE A 466 -26.39 17.09 -11.59
C PHE A 466 -25.56 18.37 -11.61
N PHE A 467 -25.14 18.81 -12.80
CA PHE A 467 -24.36 20.04 -12.94
C PHE A 467 -25.11 21.27 -12.45
N THR A 468 -26.39 21.40 -12.79
CA THR A 468 -27.23 22.52 -12.34
C THR A 468 -27.30 22.55 -10.81
N PHE A 469 -27.51 21.38 -10.17
CA PHE A 469 -27.53 21.27 -8.72
C PHE A 469 -26.19 21.64 -8.07
N VAL A 470 -25.09 21.06 -8.54
CA VAL A 470 -23.74 21.32 -7.99
C VAL A 470 -23.36 22.77 -8.19
N SER A 471 -23.54 23.31 -9.41
CA SER A 471 -23.24 24.70 -9.73
C SER A 471 -24.00 25.66 -8.83
N TRP A 472 -25.32 25.45 -8.66
CA TRP A 472 -26.12 26.27 -7.76
C TRP A 472 -25.59 26.25 -6.31
N ARG A 473 -25.23 25.07 -5.78
CA ARG A 473 -24.70 24.94 -4.42
C ARG A 473 -23.33 25.58 -4.23
N VAL A 474 -22.46 25.49 -5.24
CA VAL A 474 -21.11 26.08 -5.23
C VAL A 474 -21.19 27.60 -5.28
N HIS A 475 -22.01 28.16 -6.18
CA HIS A 475 -22.24 29.61 -6.26
C HIS A 475 -22.86 30.16 -4.96
N SER A 476 -23.73 29.39 -4.32
CA SER A 476 -24.32 29.73 -3.03
C SER A 476 -23.35 29.60 -1.83
N GLN A 477 -22.07 29.26 -2.03
CA GLN A 477 -21.06 28.98 -0.98
C GLN A 477 -21.46 27.86 -0.01
N LYS A 478 -22.44 27.02 -0.40
CA LYS A 478 -22.94 25.94 0.46
C LYS A 478 -22.10 24.69 0.29
N LEU A 479 -21.68 24.34 -0.92
CA LEU A 479 -20.82 23.19 -1.20
C LEU A 479 -19.35 23.61 -1.33
N ARG A 480 -18.49 23.04 -0.48
CA ARG A 480 -17.05 23.32 -0.39
C ARG A 480 -16.19 22.23 -1.03
N ALA A 481 -16.68 20.99 -1.05
CA ALA A 481 -15.95 19.88 -1.62
C ALA A 481 -16.87 18.97 -2.44
N LEU A 482 -16.42 18.63 -3.65
CA LEU A 482 -17.05 17.65 -4.52
C LEU A 482 -16.03 16.58 -4.91
N HIS A 483 -16.34 15.36 -4.53
CA HIS A 483 -15.51 14.18 -4.78
C HIS A 483 -16.30 13.23 -5.67
N LEU A 484 -15.93 13.14 -6.93
CA LEU A 484 -16.61 12.28 -7.89
C LEU A 484 -15.69 11.10 -8.27
N GLU A 485 -16.11 9.89 -7.90
CA GLU A 485 -15.52 8.66 -8.41
C GLU A 485 -16.50 8.03 -9.41
N TRP A 486 -16.04 7.65 -10.59
CA TRP A 486 -16.84 6.77 -11.45
C TRP A 486 -16.07 5.52 -11.81
N PHE A 487 -16.83 4.46 -12.06
CA PHE A 487 -16.30 3.15 -12.39
C PHE A 487 -17.05 2.54 -13.57
N ARG A 488 -16.34 1.72 -14.34
CA ARG A 488 -16.93 0.98 -15.45
C ARG A 488 -17.54 -0.31 -14.91
N VAL A 489 -18.85 -0.47 -15.08
CA VAL A 489 -19.50 -1.76 -14.88
C VAL A 489 -18.89 -2.74 -15.87
N HIS A 490 -18.24 -3.78 -15.37
CA HIS A 490 -17.84 -4.90 -16.21
C HIS A 490 -19.08 -5.79 -16.32
N ASN A 491 -19.69 -5.83 -17.51
CA ASN A 491 -20.68 -6.87 -17.80
C ASN A 491 -19.95 -8.21 -17.73
N THR A 492 -20.03 -8.87 -16.59
CA THR A 492 -19.64 -10.27 -16.45
C THR A 492 -20.69 -11.10 -17.19
N TYR A 493 -20.27 -11.82 -18.23
CA TYR A 493 -21.06 -12.82 -18.97
C TYR A 493 -22.08 -12.32 -20.01
N LEU A 494 -21.65 -11.53 -20.99
CA LEU A 494 -22.31 -11.58 -22.31
C LEU A 494 -21.43 -12.39 -23.27
N PRO A 495 -21.95 -13.45 -23.92
CA PRO A 495 -21.23 -14.15 -24.97
C PRO A 495 -20.96 -13.19 -26.13
N GLU A 496 -19.80 -13.37 -26.75
CA GLU A 496 -19.22 -12.61 -27.87
C GLU A 496 -20.28 -11.97 -28.78
N THR A 497 -20.64 -10.73 -28.45
CA THR A 497 -21.45 -9.87 -29.31
C THR A 497 -20.55 -8.76 -29.86
N PRO A 498 -20.80 -8.27 -31.09
CA PRO A 498 -19.85 -7.42 -31.80
C PRO A 498 -19.54 -6.14 -31.02
N MET A 499 -18.29 -5.67 -31.12
CA MET A 499 -17.73 -4.50 -30.43
C MET A 499 -18.56 -3.21 -30.51
N GLU A 500 -19.53 -3.11 -31.42
CA GLU A 500 -20.39 -1.94 -31.60
C GLU A 500 -21.52 -1.86 -30.55
N ALA A 501 -21.98 -2.99 -29.97
CA ALA A 501 -22.90 -2.98 -28.83
C ALA A 501 -22.21 -2.64 -27.49
N LEU A 502 -20.87 -2.64 -27.48
CA LEU A 502 -20.05 -2.18 -26.35
C LEU A 502 -19.92 -0.64 -26.29
N LEU A 503 -20.52 0.11 -27.21
CA LEU A 503 -20.55 1.58 -27.21
C LEU A 503 -21.60 2.21 -26.28
N GLY A 504 -22.40 1.40 -25.57
CA GLY A 504 -23.24 1.87 -24.45
C GLY A 504 -22.43 2.30 -23.20
N LEU A 505 -21.12 2.47 -23.34
CA LEU A 505 -20.24 3.01 -22.32
C LEU A 505 -20.40 4.53 -22.28
N ARG A 506 -21.20 5.02 -21.34
CA ARG A 506 -21.12 6.42 -20.95
C ARG A 506 -19.76 6.65 -20.28
N PHE A 507 -18.75 6.95 -21.09
CA PHE A 507 -17.76 7.90 -20.62
C PHE A 507 -18.53 9.17 -20.27
N PRO A 508 -18.13 9.89 -19.19
CA PRO A 508 -18.64 11.25 -19.04
C PRO A 508 -18.39 11.94 -20.38
N ALA A 509 -19.44 12.50 -20.97
CA ALA A 509 -19.28 13.16 -22.25
C ALA A 509 -18.15 14.19 -22.12
N PRO A 510 -17.35 14.48 -23.18
CA PRO A 510 -16.32 15.51 -23.09
C PRO A 510 -16.86 16.83 -22.50
N SER A 511 -18.14 17.12 -22.74
CA SER A 511 -18.92 18.19 -22.12
C SER A 511 -19.03 18.09 -20.59
N PHE A 512 -19.19 16.92 -19.99
CA PHE A 512 -19.27 16.75 -18.54
C PHE A 512 -17.94 17.05 -17.85
N LYS A 513 -16.83 16.57 -18.44
CA LYS A 513 -15.49 16.90 -17.95
C LYS A 513 -15.26 18.40 -18.04
N PHE A 514 -15.56 18.99 -19.20
CA PHE A 514 -15.40 20.42 -19.42
C PHE A 514 -16.26 21.25 -18.44
N ALA A 515 -17.49 20.82 -18.18
CA ALA A 515 -18.38 21.46 -17.22
C ALA A 515 -17.81 21.43 -15.80
N LEU A 516 -17.28 20.28 -15.35
CA LEU A 516 -16.64 20.18 -14.03
C LEU A 516 -15.39 21.07 -13.90
N GLU A 517 -14.58 21.17 -14.96
CA GLU A 517 -13.42 22.08 -14.99
C GLU A 517 -13.84 23.55 -15.00
N MET A 518 -14.89 23.91 -15.75
CA MET A 518 -15.48 25.25 -15.68
C MET A 518 -15.95 25.57 -14.26
N LEU A 519 -16.65 24.64 -13.62
CA LEU A 519 -17.12 24.82 -12.25
C LEU A 519 -15.98 25.01 -11.26
N LYS A 520 -14.83 24.34 -11.46
CA LYS A 520 -13.63 24.59 -10.66
C LYS A 520 -13.06 26.00 -10.86
N ARG A 521 -13.13 26.54 -12.07
CA ARG A 521 -12.67 27.91 -12.40
C ARG A 521 -13.61 28.98 -11.86
N GLU A 522 -14.91 28.72 -11.87
CA GLU A 522 -15.96 29.64 -11.40
C GLU A 522 -16.19 29.57 -9.88
N ALA A 523 -15.76 28.48 -9.23
CA ALA A 523 -15.91 28.31 -7.80
C ALA A 523 -15.07 29.31 -6.99
N ALA A 524 -15.56 29.65 -5.80
CA ALA A 524 -14.84 30.52 -4.88
C ALA A 524 -13.50 29.92 -4.40
N PRO A 525 -12.56 30.78 -3.95
CA PRO A 525 -11.30 30.33 -3.38
C PRO A 525 -11.53 29.32 -2.26
N GLY A 526 -10.93 28.13 -2.37
CA GLY A 526 -11.05 27.06 -1.38
C GLY A 526 -12.03 25.94 -1.72
N PHE A 527 -12.70 25.97 -2.88
CA PHE A 527 -13.47 24.83 -3.36
C PHE A 527 -12.54 23.65 -3.78
N GLU A 528 -12.81 22.47 -3.23
CA GLU A 528 -12.06 21.25 -3.50
C GLU A 528 -12.82 20.35 -4.49
N LEU A 529 -12.35 20.31 -5.74
CA LEU A 529 -12.83 19.36 -6.73
C LEU A 529 -11.84 18.22 -6.88
N LYS A 530 -12.28 17.00 -6.62
CA LYS A 530 -11.49 15.80 -6.87
C LYS A 530 -12.26 14.81 -7.72
N ILE A 531 -11.61 14.40 -8.80
CA ILE A 531 -12.18 13.51 -9.80
C ILE A 531 -11.28 12.30 -9.96
N TRP A 532 -11.88 11.12 -9.81
CA TRP A 532 -11.18 9.85 -9.99
C TRP A 532 -11.90 8.95 -10.95
N ARG A 533 -11.10 8.29 -11.78
CA ARG A 533 -11.55 7.15 -12.55
C ARG A 533 -10.97 5.89 -11.97
N ARG A 534 -11.84 4.94 -11.64
CA ARG A 534 -11.41 3.62 -11.19
C ARG A 534 -11.14 2.71 -12.38
N MET A 535 -9.87 2.34 -12.58
CA MET A 535 -9.43 1.46 -13.67
C MET A 535 -9.32 0.00 -13.19
N GLY A 536 -10.44 -0.74 -13.24
CA GLY A 536 -10.46 -2.21 -13.02
C GLY A 536 -10.64 -2.69 -11.57
N ARG A 537 -10.52 -4.02 -11.37
CA ARG A 537 -10.73 -4.71 -10.06
C ARG A 537 -9.60 -4.48 -9.05
N ARG A 538 -8.36 -4.27 -9.52
CA ARG A 538 -7.24 -3.86 -8.67
C ARG A 538 -7.29 -2.35 -8.53
N SER A 539 -7.17 -1.84 -7.30
CA SER A 539 -7.30 -0.44 -6.90
C SER A 539 -6.22 0.48 -7.52
N HIS A 540 -6.10 0.49 -8.84
CA HIS A 540 -5.31 1.46 -9.58
C HIS A 540 -6.16 2.72 -9.69
N TRP A 541 -5.77 3.71 -8.90
CA TRP A 541 -6.33 5.04 -8.91
C TRP A 541 -5.54 5.87 -9.90
N VAL A 542 -6.20 6.42 -10.91
CA VAL A 542 -5.64 7.52 -11.68
C VAL A 542 -6.31 8.76 -11.10
N ALA A 543 -5.57 9.50 -10.27
CA ALA A 543 -5.96 10.84 -9.91
C ALA A 543 -5.85 11.70 -11.17
N TYR A 544 -6.94 12.36 -11.54
CA TYR A 544 -6.85 13.48 -12.48
C TYR A 544 -6.47 14.72 -11.68
N ASN A 545 -5.25 14.74 -11.17
CA ASN A 545 -4.56 16.00 -10.92
C ASN A 545 -3.55 16.12 -12.06
N GLU A 546 -3.57 17.26 -12.75
CA GLU A 546 -2.55 17.69 -13.72
C GLU A 546 -1.16 17.25 -13.22
N ASP A 547 -0.33 16.58 -14.01
CA ASP A 547 0.13 16.93 -15.36
C ASP A 547 -0.60 16.31 -16.56
#